data_AF-A0A485LYC1-F1
#
_entry.id   AF-A0A485LYC1-F1
#
_cell.length_a   1.000
_cell.length_b   1.000
_cell.length_c   1.000
_cell.angle_alpha   90.00
_cell.angle_beta   90.00
_cell.angle_gamma   90.00
#
_symmetry.space_group_name_H-M   'P 1'
#
loop_
_entity.id
_entity.type
_entity.pdbx_description
1 polymer ?
#
loop_
_entity_poly.entity_id
_entity_poly.type
_entity_poly.pdbx_seq_one_letter_code
_entity_poly.pdbx_strand_id
1 'polypeptide(L)'
;MPKVAFSKENIGKCLCGECPVQVQSTCAKEKYAEAQKVQGMPTPEQVPGLYCSSGKATCQDLRWVEHCLCPGCLVWAENSLKTNHYCSRGSADQSE
;
A
#
# COMPACT_ATOMS: atom_id res chain seq x y z
N MET A 1 16.46 -4.94 -7.85
CA MET A 1 15.20 -5.27 -7.14
C MET A 1 14.03 -4.58 -7.83
N PRO A 2 12.83 -5.16 -7.85
CA PRO A 2 11.71 -4.58 -8.58
C PRO A 2 11.32 -3.25 -7.92
N LYS A 3 11.64 -2.14 -8.59
CA LYS A 3 11.12 -0.82 -8.24
C LYS A 3 9.66 -0.78 -8.68
N VAL A 4 8.75 -1.00 -7.74
CA VAL A 4 7.33 -0.76 -8.01
C VAL A 4 7.15 0.75 -8.14
N ALA A 5 6.79 1.21 -9.33
CA ALA A 5 6.51 2.61 -9.57
C ALA A 5 5.27 3.05 -8.79
N PHE A 6 5.31 4.21 -8.16
CA PHE A 6 4.12 4.83 -7.61
C PHE A 6 3.37 5.44 -8.79
N SER A 7 2.29 4.79 -9.25
CA SER A 7 1.55 5.20 -10.46
C SER A 7 0.07 4.93 -10.28
N LYS A 8 -0.79 5.65 -11.03
CA LYS A 8 -2.25 5.41 -10.99
C LYS A 8 -2.60 3.97 -11.34
N GLU A 9 -1.88 3.38 -12.28
CA GLU A 9 -2.06 1.98 -12.67
C GLU A 9 -1.79 1.04 -11.48
N ASN A 10 -0.64 1.20 -10.81
CA ASN A 10 -0.30 0.35 -9.68
C ASN A 10 -1.21 0.60 -8.47
N ILE A 11 -1.67 1.83 -8.26
CA ILE A 11 -2.69 2.14 -7.25
C ILE A 11 -3.98 1.37 -7.54
N GLY A 12 -4.47 1.39 -8.79
CA GLY A 12 -5.70 0.71 -9.20
C GLY A 12 -5.59 -0.82 -9.23
N LYS A 13 -4.39 -1.36 -9.47
CA LYS A 13 -4.12 -2.81 -9.45
C LYS A 13 -3.89 -3.37 -8.04
N CYS A 14 -3.68 -2.50 -7.04
CA CYS A 14 -3.38 -2.95 -5.69
C CYS A 14 -4.64 -3.19 -4.86
N LEU A 15 -4.61 -4.26 -4.05
CA LEU A 15 -5.67 -4.58 -3.09
C LEU A 15 -5.42 -3.99 -1.71
N CYS A 16 -4.47 -3.05 -1.58
CA CYS A 16 -4.04 -2.55 -0.26
C CYS A 16 -5.20 -1.93 0.53
N GLY A 17 -6.11 -1.23 -0.13
CA GLY A 17 -7.27 -0.60 0.53
C GLY A 17 -8.29 -1.60 1.06
N GLU A 18 -8.25 -2.83 0.59
CA GLU A 18 -9.12 -3.93 1.01
C GLU A 18 -8.46 -4.85 2.04
N CYS A 19 -7.16 -4.67 2.29
CA CYS A 19 -6.44 -5.49 3.26
C CYS A 19 -7.04 -5.34 4.66
N PRO A 20 -7.22 -6.44 5.41
CA PRO A 20 -7.68 -6.44 6.80
C PRO A 20 -6.96 -5.42 7.71
N VAL A 21 -5.65 -5.23 7.50
CA VAL A 21 -4.85 -4.24 8.25
C VAL A 21 -5.29 -2.78 8.01
N GLN A 22 -5.81 -2.45 6.82
CA GLN A 22 -6.26 -1.09 6.46
C GLN A 22 -7.72 -0.84 6.81
N VAL A 23 -8.61 -1.80 6.49
CA VAL A 23 -10.07 -1.59 6.60
C VAL A 23 -10.56 -1.39 8.05
N GLN A 24 -9.74 -1.71 9.04
CA GLN A 24 -10.02 -1.45 10.45
C GLN A 24 -9.47 -0.11 10.95
N SER A 25 -8.55 0.53 10.21
CA SER A 25 -7.93 1.81 10.59
C SER A 25 -8.81 2.99 10.17
N THR A 26 -9.02 3.91 11.12
CA THR A 26 -9.70 5.18 10.87
C THR A 26 -8.81 6.09 10.02
N CYS A 27 -7.51 6.16 10.33
CA CYS A 27 -6.54 6.95 9.56
C CYS A 27 -6.49 6.52 8.09
N ALA A 28 -6.48 5.21 7.83
CA ALA A 28 -6.47 4.68 6.47
C ALA A 28 -7.75 5.05 5.71
N LYS A 29 -8.93 4.91 6.34
CA LYS A 29 -10.22 5.29 5.74
C LYS A 29 -10.28 6.76 5.37
N GLU A 30 -9.86 7.63 6.29
CA GLU A 30 -9.84 9.09 6.07
C GLU A 30 -8.91 9.45 4.91
N LYS A 31 -7.67 8.92 4.92
CA LYS A 31 -6.72 9.17 3.84
C LYS A 31 -7.20 8.63 2.48
N TYR A 32 -7.82 7.45 2.42
CA TYR A 32 -8.41 6.96 1.17
C TYR A 32 -9.54 7.87 0.67
N ALA A 33 -10.40 8.36 1.56
CA ALA A 33 -11.47 9.30 1.20
C ALA A 33 -10.92 10.66 0.73
N GLU A 34 -9.80 11.12 1.29
CA GLU A 34 -9.08 12.32 0.84
C GLU A 34 -8.41 12.11 -0.51
N ALA A 35 -7.72 10.99 -0.71
CA ALA A 35 -7.07 10.64 -1.96
C ALA A 35 -8.04 10.59 -3.15
N GLN A 36 -9.28 10.15 -2.93
CA GLN A 36 -10.35 10.15 -3.94
C GLN A 36 -10.78 11.56 -4.38
N LYS A 37 -10.57 12.58 -3.55
CA LYS A 37 -10.91 13.99 -3.86
C LYS A 37 -9.82 14.71 -4.62
N VAL A 38 -8.61 14.14 -4.70
CA VAL A 38 -7.48 14.76 -5.41
C VAL A 38 -7.76 14.77 -6.91
N GLN A 39 -7.79 15.97 -7.50
CA GLN A 39 -7.76 16.11 -8.95
C GLN A 39 -6.34 15.81 -9.44
N GLY A 40 -6.13 14.62 -9.99
CA GLY A 40 -4.84 14.22 -10.55
C GLY A 40 -4.27 12.96 -9.92
N MET A 41 -2.96 12.96 -9.67
CA MET A 41 -2.26 11.85 -9.04
C MET A 41 -1.97 12.22 -7.59
N PRO A 42 -2.47 11.45 -6.61
CA PRO A 42 -2.16 11.70 -5.20
C PRO A 42 -0.67 11.46 -4.94
N THR A 43 -0.13 12.08 -3.89
CA THR A 43 1.23 11.79 -3.42
C THR A 43 1.25 10.47 -2.62
N PRO A 44 2.43 9.83 -2.46
CA PRO A 44 2.57 8.63 -1.64
C PRO A 44 2.03 8.76 -0.21
N GLU A 45 2.11 9.95 0.39
CA GLU A 45 1.66 10.21 1.75
C GLU A 45 0.12 10.28 1.87
N GLN A 46 -0.54 10.62 0.75
CA GLN A 46 -2.00 10.71 0.66
C GLN A 46 -2.65 9.36 0.40
N VAL A 47 -1.93 8.41 -0.22
CA VAL A 47 -2.42 7.05 -0.41
C VAL A 47 -1.88 6.19 0.72
N PRO A 48 -2.71 5.78 1.69
CA PRO A 48 -2.25 4.94 2.80
C PRO A 48 -1.95 3.50 2.36
N GLY A 49 -1.83 3.22 1.06
CA GLY A 49 -1.53 1.91 0.48
C GLY A 49 -0.38 1.95 -0.53
N LEU A 50 -0.26 0.88 -1.33
CA LEU A 50 0.85 0.65 -2.27
C LEU A 50 2.24 0.66 -1.59
N TYR A 51 2.34 0.03 -0.42
CA TYR A 51 3.56 -0.01 0.41
C TYR A 51 4.80 -0.55 -0.29
N CYS A 52 4.62 -1.47 -1.24
CA CYS A 52 5.71 -1.97 -2.07
C CYS A 52 6.40 -0.86 -2.90
N SER A 53 5.73 0.29 -3.09
CA SER A 53 6.26 1.49 -3.74
C SER A 53 6.56 2.61 -2.74
N SER A 54 5.61 2.93 -1.84
CA SER A 54 5.65 4.12 -0.97
C SER A 54 6.41 3.92 0.35
N GLY A 55 6.71 2.69 0.73
CA GLY A 55 7.37 2.39 2.01
C GLY A 55 6.41 1.87 3.07
N LYS A 56 6.74 2.13 4.35
CA LYS A 56 5.94 1.66 5.50
C LYS A 56 4.66 2.46 5.62
N ALA A 57 3.67 1.88 6.27
CA ALA A 57 2.46 2.63 6.59
C ALA A 57 2.73 3.78 7.56
N THR A 58 2.06 4.91 7.31
CA THR A 58 2.15 6.11 8.16
C THR A 58 1.08 6.12 9.27
N CYS A 59 0.02 5.35 9.13
CA CYS A 59 -1.07 5.28 10.10
C CYS A 59 -0.64 4.46 11.33
N GLN A 60 -0.91 4.99 12.52
CA GLN A 60 -0.49 4.39 13.79
C GLN A 60 -1.55 3.47 14.42
N ASP A 61 -2.79 3.53 13.93
CA ASP A 61 -3.94 2.73 14.38
C ASP A 61 -4.09 1.41 13.58
N LEU A 62 -3.05 1.02 12.83
CA LEU A 62 -3.03 -0.24 12.10
C LEU A 62 -2.84 -1.42 13.05
N ARG A 63 -3.68 -2.43 12.89
CA ARG A 63 -3.56 -3.68 13.64
C ARG A 63 -2.63 -4.65 12.91
N TRP A 64 -1.37 -4.69 13.33
CA TRP A 64 -0.31 -5.49 12.69
C TRP A 64 -0.49 -7.02 12.75
N VAL A 65 -1.42 -7.50 13.59
CA VAL A 65 -1.83 -8.92 13.62
C VAL A 65 -2.58 -9.29 12.34
N GLU A 66 -3.20 -8.32 11.67
CA GLU A 66 -3.93 -8.53 10.44
C GLU A 66 -2.97 -8.64 9.23
N HIS A 67 -3.25 -9.58 8.34
CA HIS A 67 -2.39 -9.84 7.18
C HIS A 67 -2.70 -8.90 6.00
N CYS A 68 -1.66 -8.55 5.24
CA CYS A 68 -1.77 -7.90 3.95
C CYS A 68 -2.01 -8.97 2.86
N LEU A 69 -2.98 -8.75 1.97
CA LEU A 69 -3.37 -9.69 0.90
C LEU A 69 -2.46 -9.60 -0.34
N CYS A 70 -1.17 -9.35 -0.13
CA CYS A 70 -0.22 -9.04 -1.22
C CYS A 70 -0.20 -10.07 -2.35
N PRO A 71 -0.19 -11.40 -2.11
CA PRO A 71 -0.20 -12.38 -3.20
C PRO A 71 -1.44 -12.31 -4.11
N GLY A 72 -2.56 -11.75 -3.63
CA GLY A 72 -3.78 -11.56 -4.44
C GLY A 72 -3.76 -10.30 -5.31
N CYS A 73 -2.76 -9.45 -5.16
CA CYS A 73 -2.64 -8.17 -5.86
C CYS A 73 -1.86 -8.34 -7.18
N LEU A 74 -2.38 -7.78 -8.29
CA LEU A 74 -1.70 -7.84 -9.59
C LEU A 74 -0.33 -7.17 -9.56
N VAL A 75 -0.16 -6.07 -8.82
CA VAL A 75 1.15 -5.41 -8.65
C VAL A 75 2.17 -6.38 -8.07
N TRP A 76 1.77 -7.25 -7.14
CA TRP A 76 2.66 -8.22 -6.53
C TRP A 76 3.15 -9.26 -7.54
N ALA A 77 2.23 -9.79 -8.34
CA ALA A 77 2.53 -10.78 -9.37
C ALA A 77 3.38 -10.20 -10.51
N GLU A 78 2.95 -9.05 -11.07
CA GLU A 78 3.62 -8.39 -12.20
C GLU A 78 5.04 -7.93 -11.86
N ASN A 79 5.30 -7.58 -10.60
CA ASN A 79 6.62 -7.13 -10.15
C ASN A 79 7.44 -8.24 -9.48
N SER A 80 7.00 -9.50 -9.53
CA SER A 80 7.69 -10.64 -8.91
C SER A 80 8.09 -10.39 -7.44
N LEU A 81 7.19 -9.75 -6.70
CA LEU A 81 7.38 -9.47 -5.28
C LEU A 81 7.35 -10.77 -4.48
N LYS A 82 8.02 -10.81 -3.32
CA LYS A 82 8.16 -12.05 -2.53
C LYS A 82 7.65 -11.93 -1.10
N THR A 83 7.53 -10.72 -0.57
CA THR A 83 7.04 -10.51 0.80
C THR A 83 5.57 -10.10 0.78
N ASN A 84 4.89 -10.32 1.89
CA ASN A 84 3.49 -9.98 2.10
C ASN A 84 3.29 -8.99 3.26
N HIS A 85 4.37 -8.44 3.82
CA HIS A 85 4.32 -7.59 5.01
C HIS A 85 4.86 -6.17 4.74
N TYR A 86 4.80 -5.69 3.50
CA TYR A 86 5.27 -4.34 3.13
C TYR A 86 4.64 -3.23 3.98
N CYS A 87 3.38 -3.39 4.39
CA CYS A 87 2.69 -2.51 5.33
C CYS A 87 3.49 -2.19 6.60
N SER A 88 4.19 -3.17 7.17
CA SER A 88 5.03 -3.00 8.37
C SER A 88 6.52 -2.93 8.07
N ARG A 89 6.99 -3.68 7.07
CA ARG A 89 8.42 -3.83 6.77
C ARG A 89 8.95 -2.73 5.87
N GLY A 90 8.10 -2.10 5.05
CA GLY A 90 8.48 -0.99 4.18
C GLY A 90 8.48 -1.36 2.71
N SER A 91 9.28 -0.64 1.93
CA SER A 91 9.22 -0.72 0.47
C SER A 91 9.69 -2.07 -0.07
N ALA A 92 9.42 -2.35 -1.36
CA ALA A 92 10.01 -3.49 -2.06
C ALA A 92 11.53 -3.37 -2.24
N ASP A 93 12.05 -2.15 -2.14
CA ASP A 93 13.47 -1.85 -2.04
C ASP A 93 13.89 -1.91 -0.56
N GLN A 94 14.21 -3.12 -0.08
CA GLN A 94 14.97 -3.26 1.17
C GLN A 94 16.43 -3.51 0.81
N SER A 95 17.15 -2.44 0.51
CA SER A 95 18.57 -2.39 0.80
C SER A 95 18.72 -2.26 2.32
N GLU A 96 19.33 -3.26 2.96
CA GLU A 96 19.82 -3.16 4.35
C GLU A 96 20.78 -1.98 4.51
#